data_AF-A0AAV1CVW1-F1
#
_entry.id   AF-A0AAV1CVW1-F1
#
_cell.length_a   1.000
_cell.length_b   1.000
_cell.length_c   1.000
_cell.angle_alpha   90.00
_cell.angle_beta   90.00
_cell.angle_gamma   90.00
#
_symmetry.space_group_name_H-M   'P 1'
#
loop_
_entity.id
_entity.type
_entity.pdbx_description
1 polymer ?
#
loop_
_entity_poly.entity_id
_entity_poly.type
_entity_poly.pdbx_seq_one_letter_code
_entity_poly.pdbx_strand_id
1 'polypeptide(L)'
;MGDRVSVNNNNNNNPSTKYGVFALVLLARLIISTASECDGYVETFNLRTTAEDYLQMPQNSPFKIALFADLHFGEDAWTDWGPRQDVNSIKVMSTVLDQEQPGFVIYLGDVITANNIPIQNASLYWDQAISPTKNRGIPFATIFGNHDDAPFEWPLEWFSSPGIPEHHCPAVNVSDPDITCSFKGTTRLELMNGEILHNTLSLTKSGPSKLWPSVSNYLLQLSSSNDPELHVALMYFLDSGGGSYPEVISGAQVKWFLQKSQEVNPNSRIPEIIFWHIPSKAYEKVARRRPFKGNCVGSLFKESVAAQEAETGIMQLLEERPSVKAVFVGHNHGLDWCCPYKKLWLCYARHSGYGGYGNWPRGARILEITEKPFSLKSWIRMEDGTSHSYVVLSSS
;
A
#
# COMPACT_ATOMS: atom_id res chain seq x y z
N MET A 1 4.87 36.96 -73.15
CA MET A 1 3.42 37.09 -72.87
C MET A 1 3.30 37.04 -71.37
N GLY A 2 3.57 38.15 -70.69
CA GLY A 2 2.66 39.28 -70.52
C GLY A 2 2.22 39.21 -69.05
N ASP A 3 2.96 39.86 -68.15
CA ASP A 3 2.68 41.23 -67.65
C ASP A 3 1.48 41.21 -66.69
N ARG A 4 1.44 41.86 -65.52
CA ARG A 4 2.36 42.68 -64.72
C ARG A 4 1.50 43.22 -63.56
N VAL A 5 2.10 43.40 -62.37
CA VAL A 5 2.00 44.64 -61.55
C VAL A 5 0.71 44.84 -60.73
N SER A 6 0.66 45.44 -59.52
CA SER A 6 1.60 45.93 -58.49
C SER A 6 0.70 46.58 -57.41
N VAL A 7 0.94 46.38 -56.10
CA VAL A 7 1.61 47.31 -55.14
C VAL A 7 0.68 48.35 -54.48
N ASN A 8 0.96 48.57 -53.18
CA ASN A 8 0.79 49.78 -52.35
C ASN A 8 -0.58 50.10 -51.75
N ASN A 9 -0.69 50.76 -50.58
CA ASN A 9 0.19 51.04 -49.43
C ASN A 9 -0.68 51.76 -48.36
N ASN A 10 -0.11 51.89 -47.16
CA ASN A 10 -0.26 53.03 -46.23
C ASN A 10 -1.41 53.11 -45.20
N ASN A 11 -0.96 52.99 -43.93
CA ASN A 11 -0.96 54.02 -42.87
C ASN A 11 -2.29 54.63 -42.37
N ASN A 12 -2.56 54.51 -41.06
CA ASN A 12 -2.24 55.56 -40.06
C ASN A 12 -2.90 55.35 -38.67
N ASN A 13 -2.09 55.59 -37.64
CA ASN A 13 -2.33 56.38 -36.41
C ASN A 13 -3.20 55.89 -35.22
N ASN A 14 -2.50 55.90 -34.07
CA ASN A 14 -2.82 55.89 -32.62
C ASN A 14 -3.64 57.14 -32.14
N PRO A 15 -3.86 57.49 -30.84
CA PRO A 15 -4.13 56.78 -29.56
C PRO A 15 -5.31 57.40 -28.71
N SER A 16 -5.50 56.90 -27.46
CA SER A 16 -6.06 57.55 -26.24
C SER A 16 -7.61 57.65 -26.10
N THR A 17 -8.24 57.40 -24.94
CA THR A 17 -8.19 58.21 -23.71
C THR A 17 -8.77 57.48 -22.48
N LYS A 18 -8.43 58.00 -21.29
CA LYS A 18 -8.63 57.50 -19.90
C LYS A 18 -10.04 57.78 -19.32
N TYR A 19 -10.16 57.54 -17.99
CA TYR A 19 -11.19 57.90 -16.99
C TYR A 19 -12.13 56.72 -16.61
N GLY A 20 -12.33 56.32 -15.35
CA GLY A 20 -11.89 56.81 -14.05
C GLY A 20 -12.34 55.83 -12.94
N VAL A 21 -11.62 55.86 -11.82
CA VAL A 21 -11.88 55.14 -10.56
C VAL A 21 -12.97 55.86 -9.77
N PHE A 22 -13.89 55.16 -9.10
CA PHE A 22 -14.27 55.33 -7.68
C PHE A 22 -15.45 54.39 -7.30
N ALA A 23 -15.54 54.12 -6.01
CA ALA A 23 -16.08 52.91 -5.39
C ALA A 23 -17.46 53.06 -4.72
N LEU A 24 -18.00 51.89 -4.32
CA LEU A 24 -18.57 51.58 -2.99
C LEU A 24 -20.12 51.55 -2.79
N VAL A 25 -20.55 50.41 -2.21
CA VAL A 25 -21.63 50.16 -1.22
C VAL A 25 -22.98 49.53 -1.66
N LEU A 26 -23.15 48.30 -1.14
CA LEU A 26 -24.35 47.55 -0.68
C LEU A 26 -25.76 47.91 -1.17
N LEU A 27 -26.51 46.86 -1.55
CA LEU A 27 -27.78 46.53 -0.89
C LEU A 27 -28.18 45.06 -1.08
N ALA A 28 -28.53 44.40 0.02
CA ALA A 28 -29.11 43.06 0.08
C ALA A 28 -30.63 43.12 -0.07
N ARG A 29 -31.26 42.11 -0.70
CA ARG A 29 -32.30 41.23 -0.11
C ARG A 29 -33.23 40.54 -1.14
N LEU A 30 -33.51 39.28 -0.80
CA LEU A 30 -34.73 38.47 -1.03
C LEU A 30 -35.07 37.98 -2.45
N ILE A 31 -34.90 36.66 -2.66
CA ILE A 31 -35.97 35.79 -3.16
C ILE A 31 -35.98 34.51 -2.30
N ILE A 32 -37.13 34.24 -1.65
CA ILE A 32 -37.49 32.96 -1.01
C ILE A 32 -38.63 32.36 -1.83
N SER A 33 -38.72 31.02 -1.84
CA SER A 33 -39.84 30.14 -2.24
C SER A 33 -39.54 29.38 -3.55
N THR A 34 -39.53 28.06 -3.65
CA THR A 34 -39.97 26.94 -2.77
C THR A 34 -39.48 25.66 -3.43
N ALA A 35 -38.84 24.74 -2.69
CA ALA A 35 -38.80 23.32 -3.05
C ALA A 35 -38.49 22.48 -1.81
N SER A 36 -39.52 21.77 -1.35
CA SER A 36 -39.54 20.46 -0.68
C SER A 36 -38.37 20.11 0.26
N GLU A 37 -38.68 20.02 1.55
CA GLU A 37 -37.93 19.26 2.54
C GLU A 37 -37.74 17.82 2.07
N CYS A 38 -36.53 17.46 1.66
CA CYS A 38 -36.00 16.12 1.79
C CYS A 38 -35.05 16.16 2.98
N ASP A 39 -35.54 15.68 4.12
CA ASP A 39 -34.75 15.50 5.34
C ASP A 39 -33.81 14.30 5.11
N GLY A 40 -32.73 14.57 4.38
CA GLY A 40 -31.61 13.67 4.19
C GLY A 40 -30.52 14.06 5.16
N TYR A 41 -30.23 13.17 6.10
CA TYR A 41 -28.98 13.18 6.86
C TYR A 41 -27.81 13.15 5.86
N VAL A 42 -27.32 14.33 5.47
CA VAL A 42 -26.02 14.45 4.81
C VAL A 42 -25.00 14.41 5.93
N GLU A 43 -24.49 13.22 6.26
CA GLU A 43 -23.21 13.13 6.96
C GLU A 43 -22.18 13.87 6.11
N THR A 44 -21.77 15.04 6.57
CA THR A 44 -20.62 15.73 6.03
C THR A 44 -19.39 14.89 6.37
N PHE A 45 -19.02 13.97 5.49
CA PHE A 45 -17.69 13.38 5.49
C PHE A 45 -16.70 14.51 5.20
N ASN A 46 -16.09 15.04 6.26
CA ASN A 46 -14.90 15.88 6.10
C ASN A 46 -13.81 14.98 5.51
N LEU A 47 -13.60 15.07 4.19
CA LEU A 47 -12.44 14.52 3.53
C LEU A 47 -11.20 15.08 4.24
N ARG A 48 -10.47 14.23 4.95
CA ARG A 48 -9.21 14.59 5.58
C ARG A 48 -8.21 14.86 4.46
N THR A 49 -7.87 16.13 4.24
CA THR A 49 -6.95 16.56 3.18
C THR A 49 -5.47 16.45 3.57
N THR A 50 -5.18 16.07 4.81
CA THR A 50 -3.84 15.85 5.38
C THR A 50 -3.93 14.73 6.41
N ALA A 51 -3.03 13.74 6.37
CA ALA A 51 -2.92 12.82 7.51
C ALA A 51 -2.33 13.59 8.70
N GLU A 52 -2.91 13.38 9.88
CA GLU A 52 -2.19 13.66 11.13
C GLU A 52 -1.04 12.63 11.22
N ASP A 53 0.13 13.01 11.74
CA ASP A 53 1.30 12.10 11.87
C ASP A 53 1.07 10.89 12.80
N TYR A 54 -0.18 10.69 13.26
CA TYR A 54 -0.59 9.66 14.19
C TYR A 54 -1.92 9.02 13.77
N LEU A 55 -2.10 7.75 14.18
CA LEU A 55 -3.36 7.04 14.03
C LEU A 55 -4.14 7.11 15.35
N GLN A 56 -5.43 7.35 15.27
CA GLN A 56 -6.31 7.43 16.44
C GLN A 56 -7.58 6.63 16.22
N MET A 57 -8.03 5.94 17.26
CA MET A 57 -9.33 5.28 17.29
C MET A 57 -10.44 6.32 17.04
N PRO A 58 -11.44 5.99 16.20
CA PRO A 58 -12.64 6.80 16.10
C PRO A 58 -13.45 6.71 17.39
N GLN A 59 -14.26 7.73 17.65
CA GLN A 59 -15.10 7.77 18.84
C GLN A 59 -16.21 6.72 18.77
N ASN A 60 -16.29 5.84 19.76
CA ASN A 60 -17.34 4.82 19.92
C ASN A 60 -17.51 3.83 18.74
N SER A 61 -16.49 3.67 17.89
CA SER A 61 -16.52 2.71 16.79
C SER A 61 -15.19 1.95 16.67
N PRO A 62 -15.19 0.75 16.06
CA PRO A 62 -13.95 0.03 15.83
C PRO A 62 -13.10 0.70 14.76
N PHE A 63 -11.79 0.50 14.83
CA PHE A 63 -10.85 0.94 13.81
C PHE A 63 -10.55 -0.20 12.83
N LYS A 64 -10.85 0.02 11.55
CA LYS A 64 -10.62 -0.97 10.50
C LYS A 64 -9.37 -0.67 9.69
N ILE A 65 -8.64 -1.74 9.36
CA ILE A 65 -7.46 -1.70 8.50
C ILE A 65 -7.68 -2.69 7.34
N ALA A 66 -7.49 -2.25 6.11
CA ALA A 66 -7.43 -3.15 4.95
C ALA A 66 -5.96 -3.47 4.61
N LEU A 67 -5.66 -4.76 4.45
CA LEU A 67 -4.36 -5.25 4.01
C LEU A 67 -4.44 -5.61 2.53
N PHE A 68 -3.72 -4.87 1.69
CA PHE A 68 -3.50 -5.25 0.29
C PHE A 68 -2.10 -5.82 0.15
N ALA A 69 -1.98 -7.02 -0.37
CA ALA A 69 -0.70 -7.69 -0.60
C ALA A 69 -0.63 -8.19 -2.04
N ASP A 70 0.58 -8.27 -2.59
CA ASP A 70 0.82 -8.93 -3.86
C ASP A 70 -0.04 -8.31 -4.99
N LEU A 71 0.08 -6.99 -5.16
CA LEU A 71 -0.68 -6.25 -6.17
C LEU A 71 -0.05 -6.39 -7.57
N HIS A 72 1.29 -6.45 -7.61
CA HIS A 72 2.07 -6.69 -8.83
C HIS A 72 1.79 -5.71 -9.98
N PHE A 73 1.65 -4.41 -9.67
CA PHE A 73 1.42 -3.40 -10.71
C PHE A 73 2.59 -3.32 -11.69
N GLY A 74 2.27 -3.09 -12.97
CA GLY A 74 3.25 -2.90 -14.03
C GLY A 74 3.87 -4.19 -14.59
N GLU A 75 3.35 -5.36 -14.21
CA GLU A 75 3.71 -6.62 -14.88
C GLU A 75 3.28 -6.59 -16.35
N ASP A 76 4.16 -7.08 -17.24
CA ASP A 76 4.05 -7.14 -18.69
C ASP A 76 3.55 -5.81 -19.29
N ALA A 77 4.09 -4.69 -18.76
CA ALA A 77 3.68 -3.33 -19.10
C ALA A 77 3.80 -2.98 -20.59
N TRP A 78 4.57 -3.74 -21.37
CA TRP A 78 4.71 -3.59 -22.82
C TRP A 78 3.62 -4.29 -23.64
N THR A 79 2.66 -4.96 -22.98
CA THR A 79 1.54 -5.65 -23.61
C THR A 79 0.20 -5.01 -23.22
N ASP A 80 -0.88 -5.35 -23.93
CA ASP A 80 -2.24 -4.95 -23.50
C ASP A 80 -2.72 -5.71 -22.25
N TRP A 81 -2.07 -6.82 -21.88
CA TRP A 81 -2.51 -7.65 -20.77
C TRP A 81 -2.20 -7.01 -19.42
N GLY A 82 -0.98 -6.48 -19.24
CA GLY A 82 -0.50 -5.89 -18.00
C GLY A 82 -1.35 -4.72 -17.49
N PRO A 83 -1.51 -3.63 -18.28
CA PRO A 83 -2.36 -2.50 -17.92
C PRO A 83 -3.82 -2.90 -17.65
N ARG A 84 -4.32 -3.97 -18.29
CA ARG A 84 -5.65 -4.51 -18.01
C ARG A 84 -5.73 -5.18 -16.64
N GLN A 85 -4.67 -5.85 -16.19
CA GLN A 85 -4.59 -6.39 -14.83
C GLN A 85 -4.52 -5.28 -13.79
N ASP A 86 -3.75 -4.22 -14.01
CA ASP A 86 -3.71 -3.05 -13.12
C ASP A 86 -5.12 -2.45 -12.93
N VAL A 87 -5.88 -2.32 -14.03
CA VAL A 87 -7.29 -1.86 -13.97
C VAL A 87 -8.17 -2.82 -13.17
N ASN A 88 -7.96 -4.13 -13.27
CA ASN A 88 -8.72 -5.11 -12.49
C ASN A 88 -8.32 -5.05 -11.01
N SER A 89 -7.03 -4.92 -10.68
CA SER A 89 -6.54 -4.68 -9.31
C SER A 89 -7.19 -3.44 -8.69
N ILE A 90 -7.28 -2.34 -9.44
CA ILE A 90 -7.98 -1.11 -8.99
C ILE A 90 -9.45 -1.38 -8.67
N LYS A 91 -10.14 -2.22 -9.44
CA LYS A 91 -11.55 -2.59 -9.17
C LYS A 91 -11.67 -3.39 -7.87
N VAL A 92 -10.79 -4.37 -7.64
CA VAL A 92 -10.76 -5.16 -6.40
C VAL A 92 -10.57 -4.24 -5.20
N MET A 93 -9.54 -3.40 -5.25
CA MET A 93 -9.25 -2.45 -4.18
C MET A 93 -10.42 -1.49 -3.95
N SER A 94 -11.02 -0.97 -5.02
CA SER A 94 -12.18 -0.08 -4.90
C SER A 94 -13.36 -0.78 -4.22
N THR A 95 -13.71 -2.00 -4.64
CA THR A 95 -14.78 -2.78 -3.99
C THR A 95 -14.48 -3.00 -2.52
N VAL A 96 -13.25 -3.41 -2.15
CA VAL A 96 -12.87 -3.61 -0.75
C VAL A 96 -13.01 -2.32 0.05
N LEU A 97 -12.45 -1.22 -0.45
CA LEU A 97 -12.45 0.07 0.22
C LEU A 97 -13.88 0.61 0.41
N ASP A 98 -14.75 0.45 -0.60
CA ASP A 98 -16.14 0.93 -0.55
C ASP A 98 -17.01 0.08 0.41
N GLN A 99 -16.78 -1.24 0.44
CA GLN A 99 -17.53 -2.15 1.32
C GLN A 99 -17.08 -2.08 2.78
N GLU A 100 -15.78 -1.85 3.03
CA GLU A 100 -15.22 -1.91 4.38
C GLU A 100 -15.07 -0.55 5.04
N GLN A 101 -14.89 0.51 4.24
CA GLN A 101 -14.63 1.88 4.70
C GLN A 101 -13.54 1.92 5.78
N PRO A 102 -12.33 1.39 5.50
CA PRO A 102 -11.29 1.30 6.50
C PRO A 102 -10.76 2.70 6.86
N GLY A 103 -10.37 2.87 8.13
CA GLY A 103 -9.71 4.08 8.59
C GLY A 103 -8.22 4.14 8.22
N PHE A 104 -7.66 3.03 7.77
CA PHE A 104 -6.25 2.91 7.39
C PHE A 104 -6.02 1.75 6.40
N VAL A 105 -5.01 1.87 5.55
CA VAL A 105 -4.60 0.83 4.61
C VAL A 105 -3.14 0.46 4.83
N ILE A 106 -2.83 -0.83 4.75
CA ILE A 106 -1.45 -1.32 4.70
C ILE A 106 -1.23 -2.03 3.38
N TYR A 107 -0.23 -1.59 2.64
CA TYR A 107 0.32 -2.32 1.50
C TYR A 107 1.45 -3.23 1.98
N LEU A 108 1.20 -4.54 1.94
CA LEU A 108 2.03 -5.55 2.58
C LEU A 108 2.99 -6.23 1.58
N GLY A 109 3.75 -5.42 0.83
CA GLY A 109 4.75 -5.85 -0.13
C GLY A 109 4.20 -6.33 -1.47
N ASP A 110 5.10 -6.38 -2.44
CA ASP A 110 4.85 -6.70 -3.85
C ASP A 110 3.75 -5.80 -4.42
N VAL A 111 3.91 -4.49 -4.17
CA VAL A 111 3.04 -3.44 -4.70
C VAL A 111 3.24 -3.33 -6.21
N ILE A 112 4.49 -3.41 -6.66
CA ILE A 112 4.88 -3.40 -8.07
C ILE A 112 5.70 -4.64 -8.43
N THR A 113 5.76 -4.95 -9.73
CA THR A 113 6.61 -6.02 -10.27
C THR A 113 7.85 -5.43 -10.91
N ALA A 114 8.79 -4.89 -10.10
CA ALA A 114 9.93 -4.13 -10.63
C ALA A 114 10.80 -4.92 -11.61
N ASN A 115 10.94 -6.23 -11.40
CA ASN A 115 11.66 -7.12 -12.32
C ASN A 115 10.99 -7.27 -13.70
N ASN A 116 9.80 -6.72 -13.90
CA ASN A 116 9.05 -6.86 -15.15
C ASN A 116 8.51 -5.50 -15.65
N ILE A 117 9.15 -4.41 -15.22
CA ILE A 117 8.84 -3.05 -15.64
C ILE A 117 10.04 -2.51 -16.44
N PRO A 118 9.91 -2.28 -17.77
CA PRO A 118 11.05 -1.94 -18.62
C PRO A 118 11.40 -0.44 -18.59
N ILE A 119 11.20 0.26 -17.46
CA ILE A 119 11.50 1.70 -17.36
C ILE A 119 12.48 1.99 -16.23
N GLN A 120 13.19 3.12 -16.36
CA GLN A 120 14.12 3.57 -15.32
C GLN A 120 13.41 3.93 -14.00
N ASN A 121 12.19 4.46 -14.08
CA ASN A 121 11.44 4.93 -12.92
C ASN A 121 10.06 4.25 -12.82
N ALA A 122 9.96 3.22 -12.00
CA ALA A 122 8.74 2.48 -11.72
C ALA A 122 7.81 3.17 -10.71
N SER A 123 8.17 4.34 -10.15
CA SER A 123 7.34 5.05 -9.18
C SER A 123 5.95 5.42 -9.73
N LEU A 124 5.76 5.49 -11.05
CA LEU A 124 4.42 5.71 -11.63
C LEU A 124 3.46 4.56 -11.29
N TYR A 125 3.94 3.31 -11.33
CA TYR A 125 3.14 2.13 -11.01
C TYR A 125 2.88 2.05 -9.51
N TRP A 126 3.85 2.48 -8.70
CA TRP A 126 3.67 2.65 -7.27
C TRP A 126 2.53 3.64 -6.99
N ASP A 127 2.56 4.82 -7.60
CA ASP A 127 1.53 5.86 -7.47
C ASP A 127 0.15 5.37 -7.97
N GLN A 128 0.12 4.60 -9.06
CA GLN A 128 -1.09 4.00 -9.59
C GLN A 128 -1.68 2.98 -8.61
N ALA A 129 -0.85 2.09 -8.05
CA ALA A 129 -1.26 1.07 -7.09
C ALA A 129 -1.85 1.69 -5.82
N ILE A 130 -1.29 2.80 -5.33
CA ILE A 130 -1.79 3.50 -4.13
C ILE A 130 -2.97 4.44 -4.41
N SER A 131 -3.29 4.70 -5.69
CA SER A 131 -4.31 5.68 -6.08
C SER A 131 -5.73 5.41 -5.55
N PRO A 132 -6.25 4.16 -5.46
CA PRO A 132 -7.61 3.94 -4.96
C PRO A 132 -7.78 4.39 -3.50
N THR A 133 -6.72 4.25 -2.71
CA THR A 133 -6.64 4.67 -1.31
C THR A 133 -6.48 6.18 -1.20
N LYS A 134 -5.55 6.77 -1.96
CA LYS A 134 -5.33 8.23 -2.01
C LYS A 134 -6.58 8.99 -2.42
N ASN A 135 -7.27 8.52 -3.45
CA ASN A 135 -8.48 9.18 -3.98
C ASN A 135 -9.64 9.20 -2.97
N ARG A 136 -9.61 8.32 -1.96
CA ARG A 136 -10.59 8.27 -0.86
C ARG A 136 -10.12 9.04 0.38
N GLY A 137 -8.94 9.66 0.36
CA GLY A 137 -8.40 10.38 1.52
C GLY A 137 -8.04 9.47 2.70
N ILE A 138 -7.84 8.16 2.44
CA ILE A 138 -7.54 7.19 3.50
C ILE A 138 -6.03 7.20 3.77
N PRO A 139 -5.59 7.39 5.03
CA PRO A 139 -4.18 7.29 5.36
C PRO A 139 -3.68 5.85 5.14
N PHE A 140 -2.42 5.69 4.78
CA PHE A 140 -1.86 4.37 4.49
C PHE A 140 -0.40 4.24 4.90
N ALA A 141 0.11 3.01 4.92
CA ALA A 141 1.54 2.76 5.00
C ALA A 141 1.94 1.52 4.19
N THR A 142 3.22 1.41 3.87
CA THR A 142 3.76 0.39 2.96
C THR A 142 4.95 -0.36 3.55
N ILE A 143 5.06 -1.64 3.19
CA ILE A 143 6.24 -2.49 3.41
C ILE A 143 6.67 -3.00 2.05
N PHE A 144 7.98 -3.17 1.85
CA PHE A 144 8.50 -3.79 0.64
C PHE A 144 8.41 -5.31 0.66
N GLY A 145 8.06 -5.87 -0.49
CA GLY A 145 8.19 -7.28 -0.85
C GLY A 145 9.39 -7.52 -1.76
N ASN A 146 9.58 -8.76 -2.17
CA ASN A 146 10.74 -9.16 -2.97
C ASN A 146 10.68 -8.61 -4.39
N HIS A 147 9.51 -8.34 -4.96
CA HIS A 147 9.37 -7.82 -6.31
C HIS A 147 9.55 -6.31 -6.42
N ASP A 148 9.37 -5.56 -5.33
CA ASP A 148 9.29 -4.09 -5.37
C ASP A 148 10.59 -3.42 -5.83
N ASP A 149 11.75 -4.07 -5.69
CA ASP A 149 13.02 -3.62 -6.25
C ASP A 149 13.83 -4.73 -6.91
N ALA A 150 13.15 -5.80 -7.34
CA ALA A 150 13.81 -6.90 -8.02
C ALA A 150 14.47 -6.40 -9.33
N PRO A 151 15.65 -6.93 -9.67
CA PRO A 151 16.33 -6.56 -10.91
C PRO A 151 15.51 -6.98 -12.12
N PHE A 152 15.53 -6.18 -13.18
CA PHE A 152 14.81 -6.48 -14.41
C PHE A 152 15.18 -7.86 -14.97
N GLU A 153 14.16 -8.70 -15.18
CA GLU A 153 14.25 -10.00 -15.80
C GLU A 153 13.96 -9.87 -17.30
N TRP A 154 14.93 -10.27 -18.10
CA TRP A 154 14.85 -10.18 -19.55
C TRP A 154 13.91 -11.25 -20.13
N PRO A 155 12.79 -10.87 -20.76
CA PRO A 155 11.89 -11.85 -21.36
C PRO A 155 12.59 -12.59 -22.50
N LEU A 156 12.65 -13.93 -22.42
CA LEU A 156 13.33 -14.75 -23.44
C LEU A 156 12.75 -14.56 -24.84
N GLU A 157 11.44 -14.29 -24.93
CA GLU A 157 10.73 -14.02 -26.17
C GLU A 157 11.23 -12.79 -26.93
N TRP A 158 11.80 -11.80 -26.24
CA TRP A 158 12.40 -10.62 -26.87
C TRP A 158 13.64 -10.97 -27.70
N PHE A 159 14.27 -12.11 -27.42
CA PHE A 159 15.42 -12.65 -28.16
C PHE A 159 15.00 -13.69 -29.21
N SER A 160 13.70 -13.78 -29.49
CA SER A 160 13.12 -14.63 -30.54
C SER A 160 12.56 -13.79 -31.69
N SER A 161 11.88 -14.42 -32.65
CA SER A 161 11.39 -13.76 -33.88
C SER A 161 10.50 -12.50 -33.69
N PRO A 162 9.67 -12.38 -32.64
CA PRO A 162 8.91 -11.15 -32.36
C PRO A 162 9.79 -9.93 -32.08
N GLY A 163 11.02 -10.15 -31.60
CA GLY A 163 11.97 -9.10 -31.25
C GLY A 163 11.64 -8.37 -29.95
N ILE A 164 12.48 -7.39 -29.62
CA ILE A 164 12.30 -6.49 -28.47
C ILE A 164 11.13 -5.52 -28.79
N PRO A 165 10.12 -5.38 -27.91
CA PRO A 165 9.03 -4.43 -28.10
C PRO A 165 9.52 -2.98 -28.27
N GLU A 166 8.80 -2.17 -29.05
CA GLU A 166 9.08 -0.74 -29.14
C GLU A 166 8.86 -0.09 -27.76
N HIS A 167 9.90 0.58 -27.26
CA HIS A 167 9.89 1.19 -25.94
C HIS A 167 9.77 2.71 -26.03
N HIS A 168 8.77 3.29 -25.39
CA HIS A 168 8.56 4.74 -25.34
C HIS A 168 9.13 5.32 -24.05
N CYS A 169 10.31 5.93 -24.13
CA CYS A 169 10.87 6.65 -23.00
C CYS A 169 10.19 8.02 -22.83
N PRO A 170 9.97 8.49 -21.59
CA PRO A 170 9.49 9.84 -21.35
C PRO A 170 10.45 10.84 -22.00
N ALA A 171 9.92 11.81 -22.77
CA ALA A 171 10.75 12.82 -23.42
C ALA A 171 11.48 13.67 -22.38
N VAL A 172 12.78 13.44 -22.20
CA VAL A 172 13.64 14.31 -21.40
C VAL A 172 14.27 15.34 -22.35
N ASN A 173 14.31 16.62 -21.94
CA ASN A 173 15.01 17.70 -22.66
C ASN A 173 16.53 17.49 -22.60
N VAL A 174 17.04 16.40 -23.18
CA VAL A 174 18.45 16.05 -23.23
C VAL A 174 18.84 15.82 -24.68
N SER A 175 20.06 16.22 -25.02
CA SER A 175 20.65 16.15 -26.36
C SER A 175 20.86 14.73 -26.89
N ASP A 176 20.61 13.70 -26.07
CA ASP A 176 20.75 12.29 -26.45
C ASP A 176 19.60 11.47 -25.81
N PRO A 177 18.58 11.07 -26.58
CA PRO A 177 17.47 10.27 -26.08
C PRO A 177 17.89 8.84 -25.69
N ASP A 178 18.98 8.30 -26.27
CA ASP A 178 19.41 6.90 -26.09
C ASP A 178 20.06 6.67 -24.71
N ILE A 179 20.58 7.71 -24.06
CA ILE A 179 21.20 7.62 -22.72
C ILE A 179 20.17 7.51 -21.59
N THR A 180 18.90 7.86 -21.84
CA THR A 180 17.86 7.98 -20.79
C THR A 180 17.04 6.71 -20.56
N CYS A 181 17.11 5.72 -21.47
CA CYS A 181 16.35 4.48 -21.39
C CYS A 181 17.14 3.37 -20.69
N SER A 182 17.37 3.48 -19.37
CA SER A 182 18.03 2.39 -18.62
C SER A 182 17.02 1.44 -17.99
N PHE A 183 17.11 0.15 -18.31
CA PHE A 183 16.37 -0.94 -17.64
C PHE A 183 17.01 -1.29 -16.28
N LYS A 184 17.08 -0.30 -15.39
CA LYS A 184 17.72 -0.44 -14.08
C LYS A 184 16.71 -0.73 -12.94
N GLY A 185 15.43 -0.44 -13.17
CA GLY A 185 14.41 -0.45 -12.13
C GLY A 185 14.59 0.69 -11.12
N THR A 186 13.70 0.74 -10.14
CA THR A 186 13.72 1.74 -9.06
C THR A 186 14.07 1.04 -7.76
N THR A 187 15.02 1.60 -7.01
CA THR A 187 15.46 1.02 -5.74
C THR A 187 14.42 1.23 -4.63
N ARG A 188 14.43 0.38 -3.60
CA ARG A 188 13.63 0.59 -2.37
C ARG A 188 13.80 1.98 -1.77
N LEU A 189 15.02 2.53 -1.80
CA LEU A 189 15.28 3.85 -1.25
C LEU A 189 14.63 4.96 -2.10
N GLU A 190 14.67 4.84 -3.42
CA GLU A 190 13.99 5.77 -4.33
C GLU A 190 12.47 5.69 -4.20
N LEU A 191 11.90 4.48 -4.12
CA LEU A 191 10.48 4.26 -3.86
C LEU A 191 10.05 4.86 -2.51
N MET A 192 10.80 4.57 -1.43
CA MET A 192 10.53 5.09 -0.09
C MET A 192 10.59 6.62 -0.05
N ASN A 193 11.61 7.22 -0.69
CA ASN A 193 11.72 8.67 -0.75
C ASN A 193 10.57 9.28 -1.57
N GLY A 194 10.22 8.68 -2.71
CA GLY A 194 9.08 9.11 -3.51
C GLY A 194 7.77 9.06 -2.73
N GLU A 195 7.55 7.99 -1.97
CA GLU A 195 6.37 7.87 -1.14
C GLU A 195 6.31 8.95 -0.05
N ILE A 196 7.35 9.04 0.79
CA ILE A 196 7.39 9.97 1.94
C ILE A 196 7.32 11.44 1.49
N LEU A 197 7.99 11.80 0.40
CA LEU A 197 8.08 13.20 -0.03
C LEU A 197 6.85 13.66 -0.83
N HIS A 198 6.13 12.76 -1.48
CA HIS A 198 5.07 13.11 -2.42
C HIS A 198 3.67 12.67 -1.98
N ASN A 199 3.52 11.92 -0.88
CA ASN A 199 2.24 11.43 -0.41
C ASN A 199 1.91 11.91 1.01
N THR A 200 1.13 12.98 1.12
CA THR A 200 0.68 13.57 2.41
C THR A 200 -0.25 12.66 3.22
N LEU A 201 -0.73 11.56 2.65
CA LEU A 201 -1.54 10.54 3.32
C LEU A 201 -0.72 9.33 3.77
N SER A 202 0.56 9.22 3.36
CA SER A 202 1.43 8.13 3.78
C SER A 202 1.93 8.38 5.20
N LEU A 203 1.81 7.36 6.05
CA LEU A 203 2.42 7.28 7.37
C LEU A 203 3.67 6.40 7.36
N THR A 204 4.12 5.95 6.18
CA THR A 204 5.33 5.14 6.02
C THR A 204 6.55 5.93 6.50
N LYS A 205 7.49 5.23 7.15
CA LYS A 205 8.73 5.83 7.62
C LYS A 205 9.91 4.99 7.16
N SER A 206 11.00 5.65 6.80
CA SER A 206 12.27 4.97 6.60
C SER A 206 12.79 4.48 7.95
N GLY A 207 13.31 3.25 7.97
CA GLY A 207 13.97 2.70 9.14
C GLY A 207 15.34 3.33 9.40
N PRO A 208 15.94 3.07 10.58
CA PRO A 208 17.30 3.53 10.86
C PRO A 208 18.29 3.06 9.80
N SER A 209 19.16 3.95 9.32
CA SER A 209 20.15 3.65 8.27
C SER A 209 21.09 2.50 8.62
N LYS A 210 21.30 2.22 9.91
CA LYS A 210 22.04 1.04 10.39
C LYS A 210 21.39 -0.31 10.05
N LEU A 211 20.15 -0.32 9.59
CA LEU A 211 19.41 -1.52 9.16
C LEU A 211 19.48 -1.72 7.64
N TRP A 212 20.06 -0.78 6.89
CA TRP A 212 20.16 -0.90 5.43
C TRP A 212 20.96 -2.16 5.04
N PRO A 213 20.58 -2.86 3.96
CA PRO A 213 19.66 -2.44 2.89
C PRO A 213 18.16 -2.56 3.20
N SER A 214 17.76 -3.05 4.38
CA SER A 214 16.35 -3.12 4.76
C SER A 214 15.79 -1.71 5.07
N VAL A 215 14.77 -1.26 4.33
CA VAL A 215 14.34 0.15 4.32
C VAL A 215 13.06 0.36 5.13
N SER A 216 12.00 -0.42 4.87
CA SER A 216 10.69 -0.26 5.52
C SER A 216 10.65 -0.90 6.92
N ASN A 217 11.37 -0.30 7.88
CA ASN A 217 11.44 -0.76 9.27
C ASN A 217 10.98 0.33 10.25
N TYR A 218 9.73 0.28 10.69
CA TYR A 218 9.15 1.35 11.50
C TYR A 218 8.03 0.87 12.41
N LEU A 219 7.60 1.76 13.29
CA LEU A 219 6.53 1.57 14.26
C LEU A 219 5.46 2.63 14.04
N LEU A 220 4.21 2.21 13.91
CA LEU A 220 3.05 3.08 14.00
C LEU A 220 2.26 2.78 15.28
N GLN A 221 1.69 3.81 15.87
CA GLN A 221 0.95 3.73 17.11
C GLN A 221 -0.49 4.12 16.84
N LEU A 222 -1.43 3.30 17.32
CA LEU A 222 -2.85 3.61 17.29
C LEU A 222 -3.26 4.10 18.67
N SER A 223 -3.56 5.39 18.81
CA SER A 223 -3.94 6.03 20.07
C SER A 223 -5.43 5.92 20.37
N SER A 224 -5.78 6.10 21.64
CA SER A 224 -7.15 6.04 22.15
C SER A 224 -7.97 7.19 21.59
N SER A 225 -9.27 6.93 21.45
CA SER A 225 -10.26 7.94 21.06
C SER A 225 -10.37 9.08 22.08
N ASN A 226 -9.96 8.85 23.34
CA ASN A 226 -10.12 9.82 24.44
C ASN A 226 -8.82 10.52 24.84
N ASP A 227 -7.67 9.91 24.52
CA ASP A 227 -6.37 10.43 24.92
C ASP A 227 -5.30 10.01 23.88
N PRO A 228 -4.72 10.97 23.13
CA PRO A 228 -3.69 10.67 22.13
C PRO A 228 -2.40 10.09 22.72
N GLU A 229 -2.14 10.27 24.02
CA GLU A 229 -0.98 9.72 24.72
C GLU A 229 -1.19 8.24 25.15
N LEU A 230 -2.43 7.74 25.12
CA LEU A 230 -2.73 6.36 25.44
C LEU A 230 -2.81 5.51 24.18
N HIS A 231 -1.89 4.56 24.01
CA HIS A 231 -1.88 3.67 22.84
C HIS A 231 -2.72 2.41 23.05
N VAL A 232 -3.56 2.11 22.06
CA VAL A 232 -4.45 0.94 21.97
C VAL A 232 -3.76 -0.24 21.31
N ALA A 233 -2.92 0.02 20.30
CA ALA A 233 -2.12 -0.99 19.62
C ALA A 233 -0.83 -0.40 19.07
N LEU A 234 0.20 -1.24 18.99
CA LEU A 234 1.48 -0.95 18.35
C LEU A 234 1.63 -1.81 17.11
N MET A 235 1.92 -1.18 15.97
CA MET A 235 2.05 -1.85 14.68
C MET A 235 3.50 -1.76 14.21
N TYR A 236 4.17 -2.91 14.13
CA TYR A 236 5.55 -3.00 13.68
C TYR A 236 5.60 -3.45 12.23
N PHE A 237 6.34 -2.70 11.43
CA PHE A 237 6.58 -2.92 10.01
C PHE A 237 8.04 -3.32 9.88
N LEU A 238 8.31 -4.51 9.37
CA LEU A 238 9.66 -5.00 9.15
C LEU A 238 9.83 -5.39 7.69
N ASP A 239 10.97 -5.00 7.15
CA ASP A 239 11.32 -5.30 5.78
C ASP A 239 11.98 -6.70 5.70
N SER A 240 11.26 -7.68 5.15
CA SER A 240 11.71 -9.08 5.07
C SER A 240 12.66 -9.38 3.92
N GLY A 241 12.95 -8.40 3.07
CA GLY A 241 13.88 -8.55 1.96
C GLY A 241 13.37 -9.20 0.70
N GLY A 242 14.28 -9.86 -0.01
CA GLY A 242 14.14 -10.21 -1.42
C GLY A 242 14.48 -9.07 -2.37
N GLY A 243 14.39 -9.34 -3.67
CA GLY A 243 14.76 -8.40 -4.72
C GLY A 243 16.27 -8.15 -4.72
N SER A 244 16.69 -6.97 -4.25
CA SER A 244 18.11 -6.60 -4.23
C SER A 244 18.92 -7.17 -3.05
N TYR A 245 18.29 -7.85 -2.09
CA TYR A 245 18.98 -8.45 -0.94
C TYR A 245 18.27 -9.73 -0.42
N PRO A 246 18.91 -10.54 0.47
CA PRO A 246 18.36 -11.84 0.88
C PRO A 246 16.98 -11.78 1.52
N GLU A 247 16.19 -12.84 1.34
CA GLU A 247 14.84 -12.97 1.89
C GLU A 247 14.89 -13.38 3.38
N VAL A 248 15.28 -12.42 4.23
CA VAL A 248 15.48 -12.65 5.66
C VAL A 248 15.20 -11.39 6.49
N ILE A 249 14.53 -11.57 7.62
CA ILE A 249 14.61 -10.60 8.72
C ILE A 249 15.98 -10.73 9.37
N SER A 250 16.84 -9.73 9.23
CA SER A 250 18.23 -9.79 9.71
C SER A 250 18.34 -9.75 11.24
N GLY A 251 19.47 -10.24 11.77
CA GLY A 251 19.77 -10.12 13.21
C GLY A 251 19.85 -8.66 13.70
N ALA A 252 20.18 -7.71 12.81
CA ALA A 252 20.15 -6.28 13.11
C ALA A 252 18.72 -5.77 13.33
N GLN A 253 17.77 -6.22 12.50
CA GLN A 253 16.34 -5.94 12.68
C GLN A 253 15.78 -6.61 13.93
N VAL A 254 16.19 -7.85 14.25
CA VAL A 254 15.84 -8.52 15.51
C VAL A 254 16.29 -7.69 16.72
N LYS A 255 17.54 -7.23 16.72
CA LYS A 255 18.07 -6.37 17.79
C LYS A 255 17.33 -5.04 17.88
N TRP A 256 17.01 -4.43 16.74
CA TRP A 256 16.22 -3.20 16.70
C TRP A 256 14.82 -3.41 17.26
N PHE A 257 14.12 -4.47 16.87
CA PHE A 257 12.80 -4.80 17.40
C PHE A 257 12.85 -5.00 18.92
N LEU A 258 13.84 -5.75 19.43
CA LEU A 258 14.04 -5.96 20.86
C LEU A 258 14.17 -4.62 21.60
N GLN A 259 15.09 -3.78 21.14
CA GLN A 259 15.35 -2.47 21.75
C GLN A 259 14.11 -1.57 21.70
N LYS A 260 13.48 -1.47 20.52
CA LYS A 260 12.34 -0.58 20.31
C LYS A 260 11.12 -1.04 21.11
N SER A 261 10.85 -2.33 21.16
CA SER A 261 9.73 -2.90 21.91
C SER A 261 9.92 -2.77 23.44
N GLN A 262 11.15 -2.86 23.95
CA GLN A 262 11.46 -2.55 25.35
C GLN A 262 11.33 -1.06 25.67
N GLU A 263 11.73 -0.18 24.74
CA GLU A 263 11.61 1.27 24.89
C GLU A 263 10.14 1.72 24.97
N VAL A 264 9.30 1.28 24.02
CA VAL A 264 7.92 1.80 23.89
C VAL A 264 6.88 1.00 24.67
N ASN A 265 7.18 -0.26 25.02
CA ASN A 265 6.25 -1.16 25.70
C ASN A 265 7.01 -2.11 26.65
N PRO A 266 7.74 -1.57 27.65
CA PRO A 266 8.64 -2.34 28.52
C PRO A 266 7.94 -3.48 29.26
N ASN A 267 6.65 -3.27 29.60
CA ASN A 267 5.86 -4.21 30.38
C ASN A 267 4.95 -5.12 29.52
N SER A 268 5.07 -5.06 28.18
CA SER A 268 4.23 -5.85 27.25
C SER A 268 2.73 -5.69 27.50
N ARG A 269 2.28 -4.47 27.84
CA ARG A 269 0.88 -4.17 28.20
C ARG A 269 0.04 -3.78 26.99
N ILE A 270 0.65 -3.09 26.03
CA ILE A 270 -0.04 -2.66 24.82
C ILE A 270 0.02 -3.81 23.81
N PRO A 271 -1.10 -4.22 23.19
CA PRO A 271 -1.12 -5.22 22.13
C PRO A 271 -0.24 -4.82 20.94
N GLU A 272 0.48 -5.79 20.38
CA GLU A 272 1.41 -5.60 19.27
C GLU A 272 0.99 -6.44 18.07
N ILE A 273 1.00 -5.83 16.90
CA ILE A 273 0.66 -6.44 15.61
C ILE A 273 1.84 -6.24 14.68
N ILE A 274 2.27 -7.33 14.04
CA ILE A 274 3.50 -7.33 13.24
C ILE A 274 3.16 -7.56 11.77
N PHE A 275 3.85 -6.85 10.90
CA PHE A 275 3.69 -6.89 9.46
C PHE A 275 5.07 -7.03 8.81
N TRP A 276 5.20 -7.99 7.90
CA TRP A 276 6.31 -8.10 6.94
C TRP A 276 5.82 -8.90 5.74
N HIS A 277 6.55 -8.90 4.62
CA HIS A 277 6.04 -9.52 3.40
C HIS A 277 6.24 -11.04 3.33
N ILE A 278 7.49 -11.53 3.44
CA ILE A 278 7.85 -12.94 3.20
C ILE A 278 7.64 -13.77 4.47
N PRO A 279 6.88 -14.89 4.41
CA PRO A 279 6.59 -15.69 5.59
C PRO A 279 7.85 -16.27 6.22
N SER A 280 7.90 -16.32 7.55
CA SER A 280 9.00 -16.96 8.27
C SER A 280 8.88 -18.49 8.19
N LYS A 281 9.94 -19.24 8.55
CA LYS A 281 9.90 -20.71 8.62
C LYS A 281 8.91 -21.23 9.65
N ALA A 282 8.41 -20.38 10.55
CA ALA A 282 7.29 -20.72 11.42
C ALA A 282 6.01 -21.02 10.63
N TYR A 283 5.74 -20.29 9.55
CA TYR A 283 4.59 -20.54 8.66
C TYR A 283 4.72 -21.89 7.97
N GLU A 284 5.91 -22.22 7.46
CA GLU A 284 6.18 -23.52 6.84
C GLU A 284 5.97 -24.68 7.84
N LYS A 285 6.47 -24.54 9.07
CA LYS A 285 6.25 -25.53 10.14
C LYS A 285 4.76 -25.72 10.45
N VAL A 286 3.99 -24.63 10.47
CA VAL A 286 2.54 -24.69 10.68
C VAL A 286 1.84 -25.40 9.51
N ALA A 287 2.21 -25.07 8.26
CA ALA A 287 1.67 -25.68 7.05
C ALA A 287 1.88 -27.21 6.96
N ARG A 288 2.97 -27.71 7.53
CA ARG A 288 3.32 -29.14 7.52
C ARG A 288 2.62 -29.96 8.61
N ARG A 289 1.98 -29.35 9.61
CA ARG A 289 1.31 -30.10 10.72
C ARG A 289 0.13 -30.90 10.18
N ARG A 290 -0.15 -32.09 10.73
CA ARG A 290 -1.37 -32.85 10.41
C ARG A 290 -2.28 -33.01 11.64
N PRO A 291 -3.61 -32.77 11.51
CA PRO A 291 -4.29 -32.16 10.36
C PRO A 291 -4.07 -30.63 10.35
N PHE A 292 -3.43 -30.12 9.29
CA PHE A 292 -3.06 -28.70 9.13
C PHE A 292 -4.26 -27.76 9.31
N LYS A 293 -5.43 -28.18 8.85
CA LYS A 293 -6.66 -27.36 8.83
C LYS A 293 -7.39 -27.25 10.17
N GLY A 294 -6.97 -27.95 11.23
CA GLY A 294 -7.78 -28.11 12.44
C GLY A 294 -8.26 -26.79 13.04
N ASN A 295 -7.33 -25.91 13.41
CA ASN A 295 -7.63 -24.63 14.05
C ASN A 295 -7.30 -23.42 13.15
N CYS A 296 -6.98 -23.66 11.89
CA CYS A 296 -6.65 -22.62 10.93
C CYS A 296 -7.91 -22.08 10.27
N VAL A 297 -8.02 -20.76 10.16
CA VAL A 297 -9.15 -20.06 9.56
C VAL A 297 -8.69 -19.41 8.26
N GLY A 298 -9.25 -19.84 7.13
CA GLY A 298 -8.91 -19.37 5.80
C GLY A 298 -9.73 -20.11 4.74
N SER A 299 -9.65 -19.68 3.49
CA SER A 299 -10.34 -20.31 2.35
C SER A 299 -9.38 -20.89 1.32
N LEU A 300 -8.13 -20.43 1.31
CA LEU A 300 -7.14 -20.69 0.28
C LEU A 300 -5.90 -21.35 0.91
N PHE A 301 -5.66 -22.59 0.49
CA PHE A 301 -4.58 -23.47 0.94
C PHE A 301 -4.02 -24.22 -0.28
N LYS A 302 -3.64 -23.46 -1.32
CA LYS A 302 -3.43 -23.99 -2.67
C LYS A 302 -1.97 -24.21 -3.04
N GLU A 303 -1.05 -23.88 -2.13
CA GLU A 303 0.37 -24.04 -2.35
C GLU A 303 1.15 -24.29 -1.05
N SER A 304 2.42 -24.62 -1.23
CA SER A 304 3.40 -24.71 -0.15
C SER A 304 3.88 -23.30 0.23
N VAL A 305 4.24 -23.13 1.49
CA VAL A 305 4.82 -21.87 1.98
C VAL A 305 6.20 -21.65 1.37
N ALA A 306 6.41 -20.50 0.75
CA ALA A 306 7.71 -20.02 0.29
C ALA A 306 8.31 -19.15 1.41
N ALA A 307 8.98 -19.80 2.36
CA ALA A 307 9.48 -19.12 3.56
C ALA A 307 10.84 -18.44 3.34
N GLN A 308 11.12 -17.44 4.17
CA GLN A 308 12.44 -16.80 4.32
C GLN A 308 13.59 -17.82 4.34
N GLU A 309 14.70 -17.44 3.71
CA GLU A 309 15.89 -18.28 3.52
C GLU A 309 16.48 -18.78 4.85
N ALA A 310 16.40 -17.95 5.90
CA ALA A 310 16.95 -18.24 7.21
C ALA A 310 16.08 -17.68 8.36
N GLU A 311 16.24 -18.25 9.54
CA GLU A 311 15.66 -17.74 10.78
C GLU A 311 16.78 -17.17 11.65
N THR A 312 16.70 -15.88 11.97
CA THR A 312 17.74 -15.16 12.72
C THR A 312 17.35 -14.87 14.18
N GLY A 313 16.17 -15.35 14.61
CA GLY A 313 15.69 -15.24 15.98
C GLY A 313 14.45 -14.37 16.17
N ILE A 314 13.92 -13.73 15.13
CA ILE A 314 12.72 -12.88 15.26
C ILE A 314 11.54 -13.66 15.84
N MET A 315 11.25 -14.86 15.33
CA MET A 315 10.12 -15.67 15.79
C MET A 315 10.24 -16.08 17.25
N GLN A 316 11.46 -16.40 17.72
CA GLN A 316 11.69 -16.72 19.13
C GLN A 316 11.33 -15.53 20.02
N LEU A 317 11.76 -14.33 19.65
CA LEU A 317 11.48 -13.11 20.40
C LEU A 317 9.97 -12.84 20.45
N LEU A 318 9.27 -12.98 19.31
CA LEU A 318 7.82 -12.78 19.26
C LEU A 318 7.06 -13.82 20.10
N GLU A 319 7.51 -15.07 20.14
CA GLU A 319 6.91 -16.14 20.96
C GLU A 319 7.01 -15.83 22.47
N GLU A 320 8.11 -15.21 22.90
CA GLU A 320 8.38 -14.87 24.30
C GLU A 320 7.63 -13.60 24.76
N ARG A 321 7.04 -12.84 23.81
CA ARG A 321 6.44 -11.54 24.07
C ARG A 321 4.90 -11.59 24.04
N PRO A 322 4.22 -11.61 25.21
CA PRO A 322 2.78 -11.88 25.30
C PRO A 322 1.87 -10.76 24.74
N SER A 323 2.42 -9.57 24.53
CA SER A 323 1.72 -8.47 23.84
C SER A 323 1.51 -8.75 22.36
N VAL A 324 2.35 -9.57 21.71
CA VAL A 324 2.25 -9.89 20.28
C VAL A 324 1.02 -10.76 20.03
N LYS A 325 0.09 -10.27 19.21
CA LYS A 325 -1.17 -10.95 18.92
C LYS A 325 -1.15 -11.68 17.58
N ALA A 326 -0.62 -11.04 16.55
CA ALA A 326 -0.59 -11.60 15.22
C ALA A 326 0.59 -11.06 14.40
N VAL A 327 1.05 -11.90 13.47
CA VAL A 327 1.98 -11.55 12.40
C VAL A 327 1.21 -11.71 11.08
N PHE A 328 1.30 -10.72 10.21
CA PHE A 328 0.68 -10.72 8.88
C PHE A 328 1.72 -10.70 7.78
N VAL A 329 1.49 -11.51 6.74
CA VAL A 329 2.37 -11.71 5.58
C VAL A 329 1.62 -11.76 4.25
N GLY A 330 2.33 -11.56 3.14
CA GLY A 330 1.87 -11.71 1.76
C GLY A 330 2.59 -12.87 1.06
N HIS A 331 3.16 -12.62 -0.11
CA HIS A 331 4.13 -13.41 -0.87
C HIS A 331 3.58 -14.69 -1.53
N ASN A 332 2.81 -15.47 -0.78
CA ASN A 332 2.17 -16.69 -1.27
C ASN A 332 0.75 -16.40 -1.76
N HIS A 333 0.54 -16.37 -3.08
CA HIS A 333 -0.71 -15.95 -3.69
C HIS A 333 -1.86 -16.95 -3.51
N GLY A 334 -1.50 -18.21 -3.24
CA GLY A 334 -2.40 -19.33 -3.00
C GLY A 334 -2.74 -19.55 -1.52
N LEU A 335 -2.40 -18.61 -0.63
CA LEU A 335 -2.63 -18.71 0.81
C LEU A 335 -3.36 -17.48 1.39
N ASP A 336 -4.36 -17.71 2.24
CA ASP A 336 -5.10 -16.64 2.93
C ASP A 336 -5.47 -16.98 4.38
N TRP A 337 -4.79 -17.96 4.98
CA TRP A 337 -5.18 -18.49 6.27
C TRP A 337 -4.51 -17.77 7.44
N CYS A 338 -5.18 -17.82 8.59
CA CYS A 338 -4.67 -17.51 9.92
C CYS A 338 -4.61 -18.80 10.74
N CYS A 339 -3.47 -19.12 11.32
CA CYS A 339 -3.29 -20.31 12.16
C CYS A 339 -2.72 -19.94 13.55
N PRO A 340 -3.15 -20.61 14.63
CA PRO A 340 -2.54 -20.47 15.93
C PRO A 340 -1.08 -20.95 15.93
N TYR A 341 -0.21 -20.16 16.55
CA TYR A 341 1.19 -20.48 16.75
C TYR A 341 1.62 -20.06 18.16
N LYS A 342 1.72 -21.03 19.06
CA LYS A 342 2.00 -20.79 20.48
C LYS A 342 0.95 -19.84 21.08
N LYS A 343 1.33 -18.60 21.42
CA LYS A 343 0.45 -17.58 22.02
C LYS A 343 0.01 -16.48 21.04
N LEU A 344 0.43 -16.57 19.77
CA LEU A 344 0.14 -15.61 18.72
C LEU A 344 -0.48 -16.28 17.49
N TRP A 345 -0.87 -15.49 16.50
CA TRP A 345 -1.40 -15.94 15.21
C TRP A 345 -0.44 -15.63 14.05
N LEU A 346 -0.37 -16.54 13.09
CA LEU A 346 0.34 -16.36 11.83
C LEU A 346 -0.68 -16.29 10.70
N CYS A 347 -0.67 -15.22 9.92
CA CYS A 347 -1.76 -14.88 9.00
C CYS A 347 -1.27 -14.39 7.62
N TYR A 348 -1.84 -14.93 6.55
CA TYR A 348 -1.68 -14.39 5.19
C TYR A 348 -2.75 -13.35 4.85
N ALA A 349 -2.39 -12.26 4.18
CA ALA A 349 -3.29 -11.15 3.83
C ALA A 349 -4.21 -11.41 2.62
N ARG A 350 -3.98 -12.48 1.86
CA ARG A 350 -4.56 -12.77 0.54
C ARG A 350 -4.02 -11.85 -0.56
N HIS A 351 -3.66 -12.48 -1.67
CA HIS A 351 -3.29 -11.82 -2.91
C HIS A 351 -4.43 -10.97 -3.47
N SER A 352 -4.16 -9.68 -3.61
CA SER A 352 -5.15 -8.64 -3.93
C SER A 352 -5.12 -8.21 -5.40
N GLY A 353 -3.96 -8.30 -6.05
CA GLY A 353 -3.76 -7.86 -7.44
C GLY A 353 -4.22 -8.88 -8.46
N TYR A 354 -4.37 -8.45 -9.71
CA TYR A 354 -4.52 -9.32 -10.87
C TYR A 354 -3.20 -9.58 -11.60
N GLY A 355 -2.13 -8.85 -11.27
CA GLY A 355 -0.76 -9.23 -11.62
C GLY A 355 -0.26 -10.38 -10.74
N GLY A 356 0.95 -10.87 -11.01
CA GLY A 356 1.53 -12.03 -10.37
C GLY A 356 0.86 -13.35 -10.80
N TYR A 357 1.25 -14.44 -10.14
CA TYR A 357 0.76 -15.78 -10.52
C TYR A 357 -0.58 -16.16 -9.85
N GLY A 358 -1.26 -17.12 -10.48
CA GLY A 358 -2.45 -17.78 -9.93
C GLY A 358 -3.78 -17.14 -10.37
N ASN A 359 -4.84 -17.94 -10.43
CA ASN A 359 -6.16 -17.55 -10.95
C ASN A 359 -7.27 -17.59 -9.89
N TRP A 360 -6.92 -17.55 -8.60
CA TRP A 360 -7.88 -17.58 -7.51
C TRP A 360 -8.67 -16.26 -7.40
N PRO A 361 -9.90 -16.25 -6.88
CA PRO A 361 -10.63 -15.00 -6.66
C PRO A 361 -9.82 -14.01 -5.81
N ARG A 362 -9.88 -12.73 -6.14
CA ARG A 362 -9.12 -11.69 -5.44
C ARG A 362 -9.90 -11.13 -4.26
N GLY A 363 -9.18 -10.52 -3.34
CA GLY A 363 -9.74 -9.94 -2.13
C GLY A 363 -8.64 -9.46 -1.21
N ALA A 364 -9.03 -8.98 -0.04
CA ALA A 364 -8.11 -8.42 0.94
C ALA A 364 -8.46 -8.94 2.33
N ARG A 365 -7.47 -9.02 3.19
CA ARG A 365 -7.69 -9.25 4.62
C ARG A 365 -8.04 -7.93 5.30
N ILE A 366 -9.07 -7.97 6.12
CA ILE A 366 -9.49 -6.86 6.96
C ILE A 366 -9.13 -7.16 8.40
N LEU A 367 -8.65 -6.15 9.12
CA LEU A 367 -8.46 -6.14 10.56
C LEU A 367 -9.44 -5.16 11.20
N GLU A 368 -10.00 -5.53 12.33
CA GLU A 368 -10.87 -4.68 13.14
C GLU A 368 -10.33 -4.65 14.58
N ILE A 369 -10.00 -3.44 15.05
CA ILE A 369 -9.54 -3.18 16.41
C ILE A 369 -10.66 -2.52 17.20
N THR A 370 -10.98 -3.07 18.37
CA THR A 370 -11.87 -2.45 19.36
C THR A 370 -11.05 -2.06 20.58
N GLU A 371 -11.26 -0.85 21.13
CA GLU A 371 -10.47 -0.33 22.26
C GLU A 371 -10.84 -0.99 23.60
N LYS A 372 -12.14 -1.06 23.93
CA LYS A 372 -12.64 -1.42 25.27
C LYS A 372 -13.86 -2.36 25.21
N PRO A 373 -13.75 -3.63 25.64
CA PRO A 373 -12.50 -4.35 25.89
C PRO A 373 -11.68 -4.47 24.59
N PHE A 374 -10.35 -4.60 24.72
CA PHE A 374 -9.49 -4.77 23.55
C PHE A 374 -9.90 -6.02 22.76
N SER A 375 -10.08 -5.87 21.45
CA SER A 375 -10.29 -6.99 20.54
C SER A 375 -9.59 -6.73 19.21
N LEU A 376 -8.95 -7.76 18.67
CA LEU A 376 -8.43 -7.78 17.30
C LEU A 376 -9.16 -8.90 16.55
N LYS A 377 -9.96 -8.54 15.55
CA LYS A 377 -10.64 -9.48 14.66
C LYS A 377 -10.09 -9.37 13.25
N SER A 378 -10.27 -10.43 12.46
CA SER A 378 -9.93 -10.41 11.05
C SER A 378 -10.86 -11.30 10.22
N TRP A 379 -11.04 -10.94 8.94
CA TRP A 379 -11.75 -11.72 7.92
C TRP A 379 -11.17 -11.42 6.54
N ILE A 380 -11.65 -12.14 5.52
CA ILE A 380 -11.36 -11.85 4.11
C ILE A 380 -12.58 -11.15 3.51
N ARG A 381 -12.37 -10.00 2.84
CA ARG A 381 -13.32 -9.34 1.96
C ARG A 381 -12.96 -9.64 0.51
N MET A 382 -13.90 -10.21 -0.22
CA MET A 382 -13.73 -10.65 -1.60
C MET A 382 -14.08 -9.54 -2.60
N GLU A 383 -13.55 -9.66 -3.82
CA GLU A 383 -13.81 -8.75 -4.94
C GLU A 383 -15.29 -8.73 -5.40
N ASP A 384 -16.05 -9.77 -5.08
CA ASP A 384 -17.50 -9.85 -5.31
C ASP A 384 -18.33 -9.21 -4.17
N GLY A 385 -17.64 -8.63 -3.18
CA GLY A 385 -18.25 -8.00 -2.01
C GLY A 385 -18.63 -8.98 -0.91
N THR A 386 -18.43 -10.30 -1.04
CA THR A 386 -18.69 -11.25 0.05
C THR A 386 -17.57 -11.24 1.11
N SER A 387 -17.89 -11.70 2.32
CA SER A 387 -16.90 -11.87 3.39
C SER A 387 -16.96 -13.26 4.02
N HIS A 388 -15.79 -13.78 4.39
CA HIS A 388 -15.67 -15.09 5.04
C HIS A 388 -14.42 -15.18 5.92
N SER A 389 -14.18 -16.36 6.52
CA SER A 389 -12.97 -16.64 7.30
C SER A 389 -12.76 -15.70 8.50
N TYR A 390 -13.84 -15.40 9.22
CA TYR A 390 -13.82 -14.60 10.44
C TYR A 390 -13.04 -15.28 11.57
N VAL A 391 -12.14 -14.54 12.21
CA VAL A 391 -11.30 -15.01 13.32
C VAL A 391 -11.07 -13.89 14.36
N VAL A 392 -11.03 -14.26 15.63
CA VAL A 392 -10.62 -13.37 16.73
C VAL A 392 -9.19 -13.72 17.12
N LEU A 393 -8.29 -12.76 17.01
CA LEU A 393 -6.85 -12.93 17.18
C LEU A 393 -6.35 -12.50 18.57
N SER A 394 -7.21 -11.85 19.36
CA SER A 394 -6.89 -11.40 20.71
C SER A 394 -7.21 -12.41 21.82
N SER A 395 -7.82 -13.56 21.47
CA SER A 395 -8.15 -14.64 22.42
C SER A 395 -7.00 -15.63 22.52
N SER A 396 -6.00 -15.33 23.35
CA SER A 396 -4.94 -16.28 23.72
C SER A 396 -4.44 -16.09 25.14
#